data_AF-A0A1H9WRQ6-F1
#
_entry.id   AF-A0A1H9WRQ6-F1
#
_cell.length_a   1.000
_cell.length_b   1.000
_cell.length_c   1.000
_cell.angle_alpha   90.00
_cell.angle_beta   90.00
_cell.angle_gamma   90.00
#
_symmetry.space_group_name_H-M   'P 1'
#
loop_
_entity.id
_entity.type
_entity.pdbx_description
1 polymer ?
#
loop_
_entity_poly.entity_id
_entity_poly.type
_entity_poly.pdbx_seq_one_letter_code
_entity_poly.pdbx_strand_id
1 'polypeptide(L)'
;MILPAVWERVLAELGRSEGGADTLALLVRDQDTRRLLLLRAVLDAAEGADTAICGGAEKSRLRDDWALLAEADRVAPVGPWAPGSLEDRAVPPGSRAPGNLTDRLADRAVPP
;
A
#
# COMPACT_ATOMS: atom_id res chain seq x y z
N MET A 1 -23.32 -5.32 -9.57
CA MET A 1 -22.18 -5.90 -8.82
C MET A 1 -22.37 -5.52 -7.37
N ILE A 2 -22.45 -6.50 -6.46
CA ILE A 2 -22.55 -6.24 -5.01
C ILE A 2 -21.14 -6.27 -4.45
N LEU A 3 -20.72 -5.21 -3.76
CA LEU A 3 -19.46 -5.18 -3.04
C LEU A 3 -19.63 -5.93 -1.70
N PRO A 4 -18.63 -6.68 -1.24
CA PRO A 4 -18.69 -7.29 0.09
C PRO A 4 -18.86 -6.21 1.17
N ALA A 5 -19.66 -6.49 2.21
CA ALA A 5 -20.00 -5.51 3.26
C ALA A 5 -18.80 -4.83 3.95
N VAL A 6 -17.64 -5.50 3.99
CA VAL A 6 -16.38 -4.92 4.51
C VAL A 6 -15.91 -3.72 3.67
N TRP A 7 -16.07 -3.79 2.35
CA TRP A 7 -15.68 -2.73 1.42
C TRP A 7 -16.56 -1.49 1.54
N GLU A 8 -17.86 -1.68 1.76
CA GLU A 8 -18.80 -0.58 1.91
C GLU A 8 -18.47 0.28 3.13
N ARG A 9 -18.15 -0.37 4.27
CA ARG A 9 -17.75 0.34 5.49
C ARG A 9 -16.44 1.11 5.30
N VAL A 10 -15.43 0.49 4.71
CA VAL A 10 -14.11 1.09 4.48
C VAL A 10 -14.19 2.30 3.54
N LEU A 11 -14.98 2.19 2.47
CA LEU A 11 -15.23 3.30 1.54
C LEU A 11 -16.03 4.43 2.22
N ALA A 12 -16.98 4.10 3.09
CA ALA A 12 -17.74 5.09 3.85
C ALA A 12 -16.91 5.83 4.91
N GLU A 13 -15.92 5.17 5.52
CA GLU A 13 -14.96 5.78 6.45
C GLU A 13 -13.97 6.70 5.70
N LEU A 14 -13.41 6.24 4.58
CA LEU A 14 -12.59 7.05 3.67
C LEU A 14 -13.30 8.31 3.17
N GLY A 15 -14.55 8.17 2.72
CA GLY A 15 -15.36 9.28 2.21
C GLY A 15 -15.65 10.36 3.26
N ARG A 16 -15.57 10.00 4.56
CA ARG A 16 -15.69 10.92 5.69
C ARG A 16 -14.34 11.37 6.27
N SER A 17 -13.23 10.95 5.66
CA SER A 17 -11.86 11.14 6.18
C SER A 17 -11.64 10.54 7.58
N GLU A 18 -12.47 9.56 7.96
CA GLU A 18 -12.40 8.82 9.23
C GLU A 18 -11.63 7.48 9.07
N GLY A 19 -10.97 7.26 7.94
CA GLY A 19 -10.19 6.05 7.70
C GLY A 19 -9.02 5.92 8.70
N GLY A 20 -9.21 5.06 9.71
CA GLY A 20 -8.17 4.72 10.68
C GLY A 20 -7.05 3.86 10.09
N ALA A 21 -6.03 3.56 10.91
CA ALA A 21 -4.88 2.76 10.50
C ALA A 21 -5.26 1.39 9.90
N ASP A 22 -6.28 0.73 10.46
CA ASP A 22 -6.77 -0.56 9.97
C ASP A 22 -7.41 -0.46 8.58
N THR A 23 -8.14 0.63 8.33
CA THR A 23 -8.75 0.92 7.03
C THR A 23 -7.68 1.19 5.98
N LEU A 24 -6.63 1.96 6.32
CA LEU A 24 -5.47 2.14 5.44
C LEU A 24 -4.71 0.83 5.19
N ALA A 25 -4.56 0.00 6.22
CA ALA A 25 -3.87 -1.29 6.10
C ALA A 25 -4.59 -2.25 5.15
N LEU A 26 -5.93 -2.29 5.23
CA LEU A 26 -6.74 -3.08 4.31
C LEU A 26 -6.61 -2.59 2.86
N LEU A 27 -6.64 -1.28 2.65
CA LEU A 27 -6.52 -0.70 1.30
C LEU A 27 -5.17 -0.99 0.67
N VAL A 28 -4.08 -0.86 1.43
CA VAL A 28 -2.74 -1.16 0.91
C VAL A 28 -2.62 -2.64 0.56
N ARG A 29 -3.12 -3.54 1.43
CA ARG A 29 -3.16 -4.96 1.11
C ARG A 29 -3.95 -5.27 -0.17
N ASP A 30 -5.07 -4.58 -0.39
CA ASP A 30 -5.85 -4.73 -1.61
C ASP A 30 -5.15 -4.15 -2.85
N GLN A 31 -4.49 -2.99 -2.73
CA GLN A 31 -3.69 -2.44 -3.83
C GLN A 31 -2.52 -3.37 -4.19
N ASP A 32 -1.85 -3.94 -3.20
CA ASP A 32 -0.79 -4.92 -3.42
C ASP A 32 -1.32 -6.17 -4.13
N THR A 33 -2.47 -6.68 -3.67
CA THR A 33 -3.14 -7.83 -4.30
C THR A 33 -3.51 -7.53 -5.76
N ARG A 34 -4.13 -6.37 -6.02
CA ARG A 34 -4.50 -5.95 -7.38
C ARG A 34 -3.27 -5.79 -8.26
N ARG A 35 -2.18 -5.23 -7.74
CA ARG A 35 -0.91 -5.07 -8.46
C ARG A 35 -0.32 -6.43 -8.84
N LEU A 36 -0.29 -7.40 -7.91
CA LEU A 36 0.21 -8.74 -8.18
C LEU A 36 -0.63 -9.47 -9.23
N LEU A 37 -1.97 -9.38 -9.14
CA LEU A 37 -2.87 -9.97 -10.13
C LEU A 37 -2.67 -9.36 -11.53
N LEU A 38 -2.49 -8.03 -11.60
CA LEU A 38 -2.20 -7.35 -12.87
C LEU A 38 -0.86 -7.81 -13.47
N LEU A 39 0.20 -7.89 -12.66
CA LEU A 39 1.50 -8.38 -13.10
C LEU A 39 1.42 -9.81 -13.61
N ARG A 40 0.65 -10.67 -12.94
CA ARG A 40 0.42 -12.04 -13.39
C ARG A 40 -0.29 -12.09 -14.73
N ALA A 41 -1.34 -11.27 -14.91
CA ALA A 41 -2.05 -11.19 -16.18
C ALA A 41 -1.16 -10.70 -17.33
N VAL A 42 -0.26 -9.74 -17.07
CA VAL A 42 0.73 -9.28 -18.05
C VAL A 42 1.71 -10.39 -18.43
N LEU A 43 2.19 -11.16 -17.45
CA LEU A 43 3.05 -12.32 -17.71
C LEU A 43 2.35 -13.38 -18.57
N ASP A 44 1.11 -13.74 -18.20
CA ASP A 44 0.33 -14.71 -18.96
C ASP A 44 0.07 -14.23 -20.41
N ALA A 45 -0.19 -12.93 -20.59
CA ALA A 45 -0.34 -12.33 -21.91
C ALA A 45 0.98 -12.34 -22.73
N ALA A 46 2.11 -12.04 -22.10
CA ALA A 46 3.42 -12.06 -22.76
C ALA A 46 3.84 -13.49 -23.17
N GLU A 47 3.58 -14.48 -22.33
CA GLU A 47 3.85 -15.89 -22.66
C GLU A 47 2.99 -16.37 -23.84
N GLY A 48 1.72 -15.96 -23.89
CA GLY A 48 0.80 -16.25 -25.00
C GLY A 48 1.02 -15.40 -26.26
N ALA A 49 1.83 -14.34 -26.19
CA ALA A 49 2.05 -13.44 -27.33
C ALA A 49 2.85 -14.12 -28.46
N ASP A 50 2.57 -13.73 -29.69
CA ASP A 50 3.32 -14.17 -30.87
C ASP A 50 4.79 -13.74 -30.78
N THR A 51 5.69 -14.54 -31.33
CA THR A 51 7.14 -14.28 -31.33
C THR A 51 7.55 -13.00 -32.06
N ALA A 52 6.72 -12.51 -32.98
CA ALA A 52 6.91 -11.21 -33.64
C ALA A 52 6.63 -10.02 -32.71
N ILE A 53 5.86 -10.23 -31.63
CA ILE A 53 5.52 -9.23 -30.62
C ILE A 53 6.42 -9.38 -29.39
N CYS A 54 6.65 -10.62 -28.94
CA CYS A 54 7.50 -10.93 -27.80
C CYS A 54 8.42 -12.11 -28.17
N GLY A 55 9.68 -11.79 -28.49
CA GLY A 55 10.69 -12.78 -28.85
C GLY A 55 11.08 -13.69 -27.68
N GLY A 56 11.78 -14.79 -28.00
CA GLY A 56 12.15 -15.78 -26.99
C GLY A 56 13.11 -15.23 -25.92
N ALA A 57 13.97 -14.27 -26.28
CA ALA A 57 14.88 -13.64 -25.33
C ALA A 57 14.13 -12.75 -24.33
N GLU A 58 13.14 -11.99 -24.81
CA GLU A 58 12.26 -11.17 -23.98
C GLU A 58 11.43 -12.03 -23.03
N LYS A 59 10.84 -13.12 -23.52
CA LYS A 59 10.11 -14.09 -22.67
C LYS A 59 11.03 -14.70 -21.60
N SER A 60 12.28 -15.03 -21.95
CA SER A 60 13.22 -15.57 -20.97
C SER A 60 13.55 -14.57 -19.88
N ARG A 61 13.85 -13.31 -20.24
CA ARG A 61 14.10 -12.24 -19.26
C ARG A 61 12.90 -12.03 -18.34
N LEU A 62 11.70 -12.02 -18.90
CA LEU A 62 10.47 -11.85 -18.13
C LEU A 62 10.27 -12.98 -17.11
N ARG A 63 10.59 -14.23 -17.47
CA ARG A 63 10.57 -15.36 -16.52
C ARG A 63 11.59 -15.20 -15.40
N ASP A 64 12.78 -14.73 -15.72
CA ASP A 64 13.85 -14.49 -14.73
C ASP A 64 13.43 -13.35 -13.76
N ASP A 65 12.91 -12.25 -14.29
CA ASP A 65 12.39 -11.12 -13.50
C ASP A 65 11.22 -11.55 -12.60
N TRP A 66 10.32 -12.39 -13.11
CA TRP A 66 9.23 -12.96 -12.34
C TRP A 66 9.73 -13.85 -11.20
N ALA A 67 10.77 -14.66 -11.44
CA ALA A 67 11.36 -15.49 -10.40
C ALA A 67 11.95 -14.65 -9.25
N LEU A 68 12.58 -13.50 -9.57
CA LEU A 68 13.07 -12.55 -8.57
C LEU A 68 11.93 -11.95 -7.74
N LEU A 69 10.84 -11.52 -8.37
CA LEU A 69 9.67 -10.99 -7.67
C LEU A 69 9.02 -12.04 -6.76
N ALA A 70 8.88 -13.28 -7.25
CA ALA A 70 8.31 -14.37 -6.48
C ALA A 70 9.17 -14.75 -5.27
N GLU A 71 10.50 -14.64 -5.38
CA GLU A 71 11.40 -14.84 -4.23
C GLU A 71 11.30 -13.70 -3.23
N ALA A 72 11.27 -12.45 -3.69
CA ALA A 72 11.10 -11.29 -2.83
C ALA A 72 9.78 -11.35 -2.04
N ASP A 73 8.70 -11.83 -2.65
CA ASP A 73 7.40 -12.02 -2.00
C ASP A 73 7.42 -13.13 -0.93
N ARG A 74 8.17 -14.21 -1.15
CA ARG A 74 8.36 -15.28 -0.15
C ARG A 74 9.14 -14.82 1.07
N VAL A 75 10.13 -13.94 0.87
CA VAL A 75 11.02 -13.43 1.92
C VAL A 75 10.44 -12.20 2.62
N ALA A 76 9.49 -11.51 1.97
CA ALA A 76 8.77 -10.43 2.59
C ALA A 76 8.06 -10.98 3.85
N PRO A 77 8.30 -10.42 5.04
CA PRO A 77 7.42 -10.69 6.17
C PRO A 77 6.00 -10.33 5.73
N VAL A 78 5.01 -11.08 6.20
CA VAL A 78 3.59 -10.76 5.99
C VAL A 78 3.29 -9.42 6.70
N GLY A 79 3.63 -8.32 6.03
CA GLY A 79 3.38 -6.92 6.37
C GLY A 79 4.33 -6.25 7.39
N PRO A 80 4.60 -4.93 7.24
CA PRO A 80 5.10 -4.05 8.31
C PRO A 80 4.03 -3.67 9.35
N TRP A 81 2.83 -4.28 9.29
CA TRP A 81 1.70 -4.05 10.20
C TRP A 81 1.19 -5.35 10.82
N ALA A 82 2.06 -6.07 11.54
CA ALA A 82 1.56 -6.99 12.54
C ALA A 82 0.83 -6.20 13.64
N PRO A 83 -0.36 -6.61 14.13
CA PRO A 83 -0.96 -5.99 15.32
C PRO A 83 0.04 -6.15 16.48
N GLY A 84 0.70 -5.05 16.83
CA GLY A 84 1.77 -5.00 17.84
C GLY A 84 2.99 -4.15 17.45
N SER A 85 3.24 -3.84 16.17
CA SER A 85 4.47 -3.11 15.78
C SER A 85 4.42 -1.58 15.93
N LEU A 86 3.26 -1.01 16.26
CA LEU A 86 3.13 0.43 16.58
C LEU A 86 3.31 0.73 18.08
N GLU A 87 3.36 -0.30 18.94
CA GLU A 87 3.49 -0.10 20.38
C GLU A 87 4.94 0.12 20.86
N ASP A 88 5.94 -0.22 20.04
CA ASP A 88 7.35 -0.11 20.46
C ASP A 88 8.08 1.14 19.92
N ARG A 89 7.36 2.06 19.27
CA ARG A 89 7.90 3.42 19.10
C ARG A 89 7.61 4.23 20.35
N ALA A 90 8.24 3.82 21.45
CA ALA A 90 8.32 4.62 22.66
C ALA A 90 8.82 6.02 22.27
N VAL A 91 7.92 7.01 22.32
CA VAL A 91 8.31 8.40 22.35
C VAL A 91 9.19 8.56 23.59
N PRO A 92 10.46 8.97 23.48
CA PRO A 92 11.28 9.20 24.67
C PRO A 92 10.57 10.26 25.51
N PRO A 93 10.44 10.07 26.84
CA PRO A 93 9.82 11.07 27.71
C PRO A 93 10.66 12.35 27.63
N GLY A 94 10.15 13.33 26.87
CA GLY A 94 10.85 14.59 26.58
C GLY A 94 10.65 15.15 25.17
N SER A 95 10.14 14.38 24.21
CA SER A 95 9.84 14.94 22.88
C SER A 95 8.48 15.63 22.88
N ARG A 96 8.49 16.95 23.11
CA ARG A 96 7.34 17.83 22.96
C ARG A 96 6.85 17.71 21.51
N ALA A 97 5.64 17.16 21.32
CA ALA A 97 5.00 17.11 20.01
C ALA A 97 4.98 18.52 19.37
N PRO A 98 5.20 18.67 18.05
CA PRO A 98 5.03 19.97 17.42
C PRO A 98 3.57 20.39 17.61
N GLY A 99 3.39 21.52 18.31
CA GLY A 99 2.08 22.07 18.64
C GLY A 99 1.15 22.13 17.43
N ASN A 100 -0.13 21.91 17.69
CA ASN A 100 -1.17 21.88 16.68
C ASN A 100 -1.13 23.16 15.80
N LEU A 101 -1.51 23.01 14.54
CA LEU A 101 -1.54 24.10 13.55
C LEU A 101 -2.39 25.29 14.04
N THR A 102 -3.36 25.02 14.91
CA THR A 102 -4.25 25.99 15.55
C THR A 102 -3.51 26.96 16.49
N ASP A 103 -2.50 26.52 17.25
CA ASP A 103 -1.70 27.40 18.11
C ASP A 103 -0.88 28.41 17.28
N ARG A 104 -0.38 27.99 16.12
CA ARG A 104 0.47 28.84 15.25
C ARG A 104 -0.31 29.92 14.51
N LEU A 105 -1.63 29.77 14.40
CA LEU A 105 -2.51 30.74 13.74
C LEU A 105 -3.02 31.80 14.72
N ALA A 106 -3.11 31.49 16.02
CA ALA A 106 -3.47 32.46 17.05
C ALA A 106 -2.37 33.52 17.24
N ASP A 107 -1.10 33.15 17.08
CA ASP A 107 0.04 34.05 17.30
C ASP A 107 0.30 35.04 16.16
N ARG A 108 -0.40 34.88 15.01
CA ARG A 108 -0.23 35.73 13.82
C ARG A 108 -1.29 36.83 13.70
N ALA A 109 -2.27 36.87 14.60
CA ALA A 109 -3.40 37.80 14.56
C ALA A 109 -3.36 38.80 15.74
N VAL A 110 -2.29 39.57 15.85
CA VAL A 110 -2.32 40.86 16.57
C VAL A 110 -1.57 41.91 15.74
N PRO A 111 -2.31 42.83 15.11
CA PRO A 111 -1.96 44.24 15.24
C PRO A 111 -3.21 45.13 15.45
N PRO A 112 -3.06 46.42 15.80
CA PRO A 112 -1.84 47.18 16.10
C PRO A 112 -1.60 47.44 17.60
#